data_AF-A0A924Z7M8-F1
#
_entry.id   AF-A0A924Z7M8-F1
#
_cell.length_a   1.000
_cell.length_b   1.000
_cell.length_c   1.000
_cell.angle_alpha   90.00
_cell.angle_beta   90.00
_cell.angle_gamma   90.00
#
_symmetry.space_group_name_H-M   'P 1'
#
loop_
_entity.id
_entity.type
_entity.pdbx_description
1 polymer ?
#
loop_
_entity_poly.entity_id
_entity_poly.type
_entity_poly.pdbx_seq_one_letter_code
_entity_poly.pdbx_strand_id
1 'polypeptide(L)'
;MTNQNQDPVNLLEISELYIADIRAKKSEKTAQNSINEFNSMFRTLIEALGFNPENPNGRWTSRDQEMARTYVKKINFAQLAKLPLSEMLRAALRKKKPSQASFNTYAARGDQFISWVGEQSWWPKKSQRHPRRADKCCPPRERPFGHRSNTPLRDAPRPEKYGLPHSKMTPSLQADCEAFQHHLKVKEKLKPRSIESYLADTALFLGYLANHQDPPVPVEQLSLQSLLPLVTAEELDELSPTQRKRLWRKLNQTLTDLIHHYFQFLEEHQNSRSPRTKVGRLVALYAIGRFIYKDEADSKAEMRLVPIIATILEELRVVRKVAK
;
A
#
# COMPACT_ATOMS: atom_id res chain seq x y z
N MET A 1 36.23 26.98 -13.94
CA MET A 1 34.99 27.37 -13.23
C MET A 1 33.86 27.28 -14.23
N THR A 2 32.95 26.30 -14.06
CA THR A 2 31.64 26.05 -14.72
C THR A 2 31.37 24.53 -14.61
N ASN A 3 30.29 23.96 -14.08
CA ASN A 3 29.10 24.43 -13.38
C ASN A 3 28.97 23.57 -12.11
N GLN A 4 28.52 24.21 -11.04
CA GLN A 4 28.16 23.56 -9.78
C GLN A 4 27.03 22.54 -9.99
N ASN A 5 27.25 21.32 -9.50
CA ASN A 5 26.26 20.42 -8.89
C ASN A 5 24.78 20.61 -9.30
N GLN A 6 24.44 20.21 -10.52
CA GLN A 6 23.08 19.76 -10.79
C GLN A 6 23.15 18.30 -11.22
N ASP A 7 22.61 17.43 -10.37
CA ASP A 7 22.41 16.03 -10.71
C ASP A 7 21.50 15.96 -11.95
N PRO A 8 21.81 15.09 -12.93
CA PRO A 8 20.98 14.99 -14.13
C PRO A 8 19.58 14.52 -13.74
N VAL A 9 18.56 15.26 -14.18
CA VAL A 9 17.16 15.05 -13.77
C VAL A 9 16.49 13.96 -14.63
N ASN A 10 16.96 13.79 -15.86
CA ASN A 10 16.34 12.91 -16.86
C ASN A 10 17.36 12.14 -17.70
N LEU A 11 16.87 11.16 -18.46
CA LEU A 11 17.69 10.28 -19.29
C LEU A 11 18.46 11.01 -20.40
N LEU A 12 17.97 12.17 -20.87
CA LEU A 12 18.62 12.94 -21.93
C LEU A 12 19.92 13.53 -21.40
N GLU A 13 19.85 14.21 -20.25
CA GLU A 13 21.02 14.78 -19.57
C GLU A 13 22.06 13.71 -19.23
N ILE A 14 21.62 12.52 -18.79
CA ILE A 14 22.53 11.38 -18.56
C ILE A 14 23.24 10.95 -19.85
N SER A 15 22.52 10.85 -20.96
CA SER A 15 23.11 10.48 -22.24
C SER A 15 24.11 11.52 -22.75
N GLU A 16 23.84 12.81 -22.51
CA GLU A 16 24.73 13.90 -22.89
C GLU A 16 26.01 13.88 -22.06
N LEU A 17 25.91 13.63 -20.76
CA LEU A 17 27.06 13.42 -19.87
C LEU A 17 27.92 12.23 -20.30
N TYR A 18 27.30 11.11 -20.69
CA TYR A 18 28.04 9.95 -21.18
C TYR A 18 28.76 10.22 -22.51
N ILE A 19 28.11 10.94 -23.44
CA ILE A 19 28.74 11.37 -24.69
C ILE A 19 29.94 12.28 -24.41
N ALA A 20 29.82 13.21 -23.46
CA ALA A 20 30.92 14.07 -23.05
C ALA A 20 32.10 13.25 -22.47
N ASP A 21 31.82 12.24 -21.64
CA ASP A 21 32.83 11.32 -21.09
C ASP A 21 33.57 10.55 -22.19
N ILE A 22 32.85 10.05 -23.20
CA ILE A 22 33.46 9.37 -24.36
C ILE A 22 34.41 10.29 -25.12
N ARG A 23 34.01 11.55 -25.34
CA ARG A 23 34.84 12.55 -26.04
C ARG A 23 36.08 12.92 -25.24
N ALA A 24 36.00 12.95 -23.91
CA ALA A 24 37.13 13.26 -23.05
C ALA A 24 38.18 12.14 -23.01
N LYS A 25 37.78 10.87 -23.17
CA LYS A 25 38.66 9.70 -22.99
C LYS A 25 39.28 9.13 -24.26
N LYS A 26 38.82 9.53 -25.45
CA LYS A 26 39.22 8.91 -26.72
C LYS A 26 39.63 9.94 -27.75
N SER A 27 40.50 9.53 -28.68
CA SER A 27 40.80 10.33 -29.88
C SER A 27 39.52 10.59 -30.69
N GLU A 28 39.45 11.74 -31.36
CA GLU A 28 38.25 12.25 -32.01
C GLU A 28 37.56 11.23 -32.94
N LYS A 29 38.33 10.56 -33.79
CA LYS A 29 37.83 9.51 -34.70
C LYS A 29 37.24 8.31 -33.96
N THR A 30 37.87 7.88 -32.86
CA THR A 30 37.43 6.73 -32.06
C THR A 30 36.23 7.08 -31.16
N ALA A 31 36.20 8.32 -30.66
CA ALA A 31 35.07 8.88 -29.93
C ALA A 31 33.83 8.92 -30.81
N GLN A 32 33.94 9.43 -32.05
CA GLN A 32 32.80 9.53 -32.96
C GLN A 32 32.20 8.16 -33.31
N ASN A 33 33.02 7.15 -33.58
CA ASN A 33 32.54 5.78 -33.80
C ASN A 33 31.81 5.24 -32.57
N SER A 34 32.36 5.45 -31.37
CA SER A 34 31.73 5.02 -30.12
C SER A 34 30.39 5.72 -29.86
N ILE A 35 30.30 7.02 -30.18
CA ILE A 35 29.05 7.80 -30.06
C ILE A 35 28.00 7.32 -31.05
N ASN A 36 28.38 6.98 -32.28
CA ASN A 36 27.45 6.46 -33.28
C ASN A 36 26.85 5.10 -32.85
N GLU A 37 27.69 4.20 -32.32
CA GLU A 37 27.25 2.92 -31.78
C GLU A 37 26.37 3.10 -30.54
N PHE A 38 26.75 4.03 -29.64
CA PHE A 38 25.95 4.39 -28.48
C PHE A 38 24.57 4.93 -28.90
N ASN A 39 24.51 5.88 -29.83
CA ASN A 39 23.25 6.46 -30.31
C ASN A 39 22.31 5.40 -30.91
N SER A 40 22.87 4.43 -31.63
CA SER A 40 22.11 3.33 -32.23
C SER A 40 21.54 2.38 -31.16
N MET A 41 22.36 2.05 -30.15
CA MET A 41 21.93 1.29 -28.98
C MET A 41 20.88 2.07 -28.18
N PHE A 42 21.10 3.35 -27.95
CA PHE A 42 20.24 4.22 -27.15
C PHE A 42 18.84 4.35 -27.74
N ARG A 43 18.70 4.39 -29.07
CA ARG A 43 17.38 4.32 -29.73
C ARG A 43 16.62 3.05 -29.37
N THR A 44 17.31 1.91 -29.37
CA THR A 44 16.71 0.62 -29.02
C THR A 44 16.36 0.56 -27.53
N LEU A 45 17.18 1.18 -26.67
CA LEU A 45 16.87 1.33 -25.25
C LEU A 45 15.60 2.18 -25.03
N ILE A 46 15.46 3.31 -25.74
CA ILE A 46 14.29 4.19 -25.63
C ILE A 46 13.01 3.47 -26.09
N GLU A 47 13.08 2.70 -27.16
CA GLU A 47 11.96 1.84 -27.60
C GLU A 47 11.62 0.78 -26.55
N ALA A 48 12.64 0.16 -25.93
CA ALA A 48 12.44 -0.81 -24.85
C ALA A 48 11.75 -0.20 -23.62
N LEU A 49 11.97 1.10 -23.38
CA LEU A 49 11.34 1.86 -22.31
C LEU A 49 9.88 2.28 -22.61
N GLY A 50 9.39 2.03 -23.83
CA GLY A 50 8.00 2.22 -24.22
C GLY A 50 7.76 3.36 -25.23
N PHE A 51 8.81 3.92 -25.82
CA PHE A 51 8.66 4.85 -26.94
C PHE A 51 8.29 4.10 -28.23
N ASN A 52 7.23 4.53 -28.91
CA ASN A 52 6.83 3.97 -30.19
C ASN A 52 7.04 5.02 -31.29
N PRO A 53 8.07 4.89 -32.15
CA PRO A 53 8.24 5.76 -33.31
C PRO A 53 7.17 5.46 -34.37
N GLU A 54 6.88 6.43 -35.24
CA GLU A 54 5.91 6.27 -36.34
C GLU A 54 6.37 5.16 -37.31
N ASN A 55 7.68 5.00 -37.50
CA ASN A 55 8.27 3.90 -38.26
C ASN A 55 9.24 3.05 -37.40
N PRO A 56 8.76 1.97 -36.75
CA PRO A 56 9.57 1.16 -35.83
C PRO A 56 10.68 0.33 -36.48
N ASN A 57 10.57 0.06 -37.79
CA ASN A 57 11.54 -0.75 -38.52
C ASN A 57 12.42 0.07 -39.47
N GLY A 58 12.21 1.39 -39.55
CA GLY A 58 12.89 2.30 -40.45
C GLY A 58 13.77 3.33 -39.76
N ARG A 59 14.37 4.22 -40.56
CA ARG A 59 15.14 5.35 -40.05
C ARG A 59 14.18 6.37 -39.44
N TRP A 60 14.39 6.73 -38.17
CA TRP A 60 13.59 7.75 -37.49
C TRP A 60 13.60 9.08 -38.26
N THR A 61 12.42 9.61 -38.54
CA THR A 61 12.23 10.93 -39.16
C THR A 61 12.67 12.05 -38.21
N SER A 62 12.81 13.28 -38.71
CA SER A 62 13.09 14.44 -37.85
C SER A 62 12.01 14.62 -36.76
N ARG A 63 10.76 14.27 -37.08
CA ARG A 63 9.64 14.27 -36.13
C ARG A 63 9.80 13.20 -35.05
N ASP A 64 10.15 11.97 -35.43
CA ASP A 64 10.42 10.88 -34.47
C ASP A 64 11.56 11.25 -33.51
N GLN A 65 12.59 11.94 -34.02
CA GLN A 65 13.72 12.39 -33.21
C GLN A 65 13.30 13.44 -32.18
N GLU A 66 12.43 14.38 -32.55
CA GLU A 66 11.92 15.40 -31.63
C GLU A 66 10.97 14.80 -30.57
N MET A 67 10.11 13.86 -30.98
CA MET A 67 9.25 13.12 -30.07
C MET A 67 10.05 12.26 -29.10
N ALA A 68 11.09 11.58 -29.59
CA ALA A 68 11.99 10.78 -28.75
C ALA A 68 12.72 11.67 -27.74
N ARG A 69 13.24 12.84 -28.16
CA ARG A 69 13.85 13.81 -27.24
C ARG A 69 12.88 14.24 -26.14
N THR A 70 11.65 14.57 -26.52
CA THR A 70 10.61 14.96 -25.55
C THR A 70 10.25 13.81 -24.62
N TYR A 71 10.19 12.58 -25.12
CA TYR A 71 9.91 11.39 -24.33
C TYR A 71 11.01 11.10 -23.31
N VAL A 72 12.26 11.13 -23.73
CA VAL A 72 13.44 10.85 -22.89
C VAL A 72 13.57 11.86 -21.75
N LYS A 73 13.20 13.14 -21.97
CA LYS A 73 13.14 14.16 -20.91
C LYS A 73 12.11 13.84 -19.81
N LYS A 74 11.06 13.07 -20.11
CA LYS A 74 10.05 12.65 -19.12
C LYS A 74 10.53 11.50 -18.23
N ILE A 75 11.57 10.78 -18.64
CA ILE A 75 12.06 9.62 -17.92
C ILE A 75 13.05 10.08 -16.83
N ASN A 76 12.60 10.02 -15.58
CA ASN A 76 13.41 10.36 -14.42
C ASN A 76 14.41 9.24 -14.08
N PHE A 77 15.65 9.59 -13.78
CA PHE A 77 16.73 8.64 -13.47
C PHE A 77 16.44 7.75 -12.23
N ALA A 78 15.69 8.25 -11.24
CA ALA A 78 15.30 7.49 -10.05
C ALA A 78 14.31 6.35 -10.35
N GLN A 79 13.60 6.43 -11.48
CA GLN A 79 12.77 5.33 -11.98
C GLN A 79 13.60 4.35 -12.82
N LEU A 80 14.52 4.87 -13.65
CA LEU A 80 15.43 4.07 -14.46
C LEU A 80 16.31 3.12 -13.66
N ALA A 81 16.84 3.57 -12.51
CA ALA A 81 17.69 2.76 -11.64
C ALA A 81 16.99 1.51 -11.07
N LYS A 82 15.65 1.43 -11.16
CA LYS A 82 14.85 0.28 -10.69
C LYS A 82 14.54 -0.74 -11.79
N LEU A 83 14.78 -0.37 -13.05
CA LEU A 83 14.46 -1.21 -14.21
C LEU A 83 15.66 -2.12 -14.55
N PRO A 84 15.42 -3.36 -15.01
CA PRO A 84 16.48 -4.25 -15.48
C PRO A 84 16.94 -3.84 -16.88
N LEU A 85 17.59 -2.67 -16.99
CA LEU A 85 17.92 -2.01 -18.27
C LEU A 85 18.71 -2.91 -19.24
N SER A 86 19.70 -3.68 -18.75
CA SER A 86 20.46 -4.61 -19.59
C SER A 86 19.58 -5.73 -20.18
N GLU A 87 18.64 -6.27 -19.40
CA GLU A 87 17.72 -7.32 -19.87
C GLU A 87 16.71 -6.75 -20.86
N MET A 88 16.15 -5.58 -20.58
CA MET A 88 15.23 -4.87 -21.47
C MET A 88 15.88 -4.56 -22.82
N LEU A 89 17.12 -4.05 -22.80
CA LEU A 89 17.87 -3.78 -24.01
C LEU A 89 18.14 -5.06 -24.82
N ARG A 90 18.60 -6.13 -24.17
CA ARG A 90 18.86 -7.42 -24.83
C ARG A 90 17.59 -8.04 -25.41
N ALA A 91 16.46 -7.92 -24.73
CA ALA A 91 15.16 -8.37 -25.24
C ALA A 91 14.72 -7.55 -26.46
N ALA A 92 14.85 -6.22 -26.42
CA ALA A 92 14.53 -5.35 -27.53
C ALA A 92 15.44 -5.60 -28.75
N LEU A 93 16.75 -5.79 -28.53
CA LEU A 93 17.69 -6.17 -29.58
C LEU A 93 17.31 -7.51 -30.22
N ARG A 94 16.96 -8.54 -29.43
CA ARG A 94 16.51 -9.84 -29.96
C ARG A 94 15.26 -9.71 -30.83
N LYS A 95 14.31 -8.86 -30.44
CA LYS A 95 13.08 -8.60 -31.21
C LYS A 95 13.37 -8.03 -32.61
N LYS A 96 14.42 -7.23 -32.74
CA LYS A 96 14.87 -6.67 -34.03
C LYS A 96 15.64 -7.66 -34.91
N LYS A 97 15.93 -8.88 -34.41
CA LYS A 97 16.65 -9.95 -35.12
C LYS A 97 17.94 -9.48 -35.86
N PRO A 98 18.85 -8.73 -35.20
CA PRO A 98 20.12 -8.34 -35.82
C PRO A 98 21.03 -9.56 -36.02
N SER A 99 22.10 -9.40 -36.81
CA SER A 99 23.18 -10.39 -36.85
C SER A 99 23.83 -10.56 -35.47
N GLN A 100 24.45 -11.72 -35.21
CA GLN A 100 25.11 -11.99 -33.93
C GLN A 100 26.22 -10.98 -33.61
N ALA A 101 26.97 -10.55 -34.63
CA ALA A 101 28.00 -9.51 -34.49
C ALA A 101 27.38 -8.17 -34.03
N SER A 102 26.32 -7.71 -34.69
CA SER A 102 25.61 -6.49 -34.31
C SER A 102 24.96 -6.60 -32.94
N PHE A 103 24.39 -7.76 -32.59
CA PHE A 103 23.86 -8.02 -31.26
C PHE A 103 24.94 -7.86 -30.19
N ASN A 104 26.10 -8.51 -30.38
CA ASN A 104 27.21 -8.44 -29.43
C ASN A 104 27.74 -7.00 -29.28
N THR A 105 27.90 -6.27 -30.38
CA THR A 105 28.36 -4.87 -30.36
C THR A 105 27.40 -3.98 -29.57
N TYR A 106 26.10 -4.00 -29.89
CA TYR A 106 25.14 -3.11 -29.21
C TYR A 106 24.87 -3.53 -27.76
N ALA A 107 24.87 -4.84 -27.46
CA ALA A 107 24.76 -5.32 -26.09
C ALA A 107 25.96 -4.87 -25.25
N ALA A 108 27.19 -5.03 -25.77
CA ALA A 108 28.40 -4.58 -25.09
C ALA A 108 28.40 -3.07 -24.85
N ARG A 109 27.93 -2.26 -25.81
CA ARG A 109 27.78 -0.82 -25.63
C ARG A 109 26.71 -0.44 -24.60
N GLY A 110 25.62 -1.18 -24.57
CA GLY A 110 24.60 -1.04 -23.52
C GLY A 110 25.15 -1.33 -22.14
N ASP A 111 25.88 -2.44 -21.99
CA ASP A 111 26.48 -2.83 -20.72
C ASP A 111 27.55 -1.82 -20.27
N GLN A 112 28.35 -1.28 -21.19
CA GLN A 112 29.31 -0.19 -20.90
C GLN A 112 28.61 1.07 -20.38
N PHE A 113 27.54 1.50 -21.04
CA PHE A 113 26.77 2.66 -20.60
C PHE A 113 26.15 2.43 -19.22
N ILE A 114 25.51 1.28 -19.00
CA ILE A 114 24.87 0.95 -17.73
C ILE A 114 25.89 0.83 -16.60
N SER A 115 27.07 0.25 -16.87
CA SER A 115 28.17 0.19 -15.91
C SER A 115 28.68 1.58 -15.56
N TRP A 116 28.95 2.41 -16.57
CA TRP A 116 29.42 3.79 -16.37
C TRP A 116 28.43 4.61 -15.55
N VAL A 117 27.14 4.50 -15.86
CA VAL A 117 26.07 5.14 -15.09
C VAL A 117 26.09 4.65 -13.63
N GLY A 118 26.28 3.35 -13.41
CA GLY A 118 26.39 2.73 -12.08
C GLY A 118 27.54 3.25 -11.20
N GLU A 119 28.60 3.77 -11.81
CA GLU A 119 29.78 4.31 -11.13
C GLU A 119 29.60 5.76 -10.66
N GLN A 120 28.64 6.49 -11.25
CA GLN A 120 28.44 7.91 -10.97
C GLN A 120 27.98 8.18 -9.54
N SER A 121 28.39 9.31 -8.97
CA SER A 121 28.03 9.71 -7.60
C SER A 121 26.54 10.00 -7.42
N TRP A 122 25.91 10.57 -8.45
CA TRP A 122 24.48 10.90 -8.51
C TRP A 122 23.59 9.71 -8.87
N TRP A 123 24.17 8.61 -9.36
CA TRP A 123 23.38 7.42 -9.65
C TRP A 123 22.95 6.75 -8.34
N PRO A 124 21.69 6.31 -8.21
CA PRO A 124 21.22 5.65 -6.99
C PRO A 124 21.99 4.34 -6.74
N LYS A 125 23.05 4.40 -5.93
CA LYS A 125 23.85 3.22 -5.57
C LYS A 125 22.99 2.29 -4.74
N LYS A 126 22.97 0.99 -5.08
CA LYS A 126 22.35 -0.07 -4.26
C LYS A 126 22.82 -0.04 -2.79
N SER A 127 23.99 0.55 -2.51
CA SER A 127 24.61 0.69 -1.19
C SER A 127 24.40 2.06 -0.52
N GLN A 128 23.88 3.09 -1.20
CA GLN A 128 23.34 4.26 -0.52
C GLN A 128 21.94 3.91 -0.03
N ARG A 129 21.95 3.10 1.03
CA ARG A 129 20.79 2.87 1.89
C ARG A 129 20.33 4.23 2.39
N HIS A 130 19.32 4.79 1.75
CA HIS A 130 18.38 5.60 2.52
C HIS A 130 17.95 4.70 3.69
N PRO A 131 18.17 5.10 4.96
CA PRO A 131 17.89 4.27 6.13
C PRO A 131 16.40 3.93 6.31
N ARG A 132 15.53 4.30 5.34
CA ARG A 132 14.09 4.04 5.34
C ARG A 132 13.64 2.83 4.51
N ARG A 133 14.53 2.08 3.86
CA ARG A 133 14.13 0.97 2.95
C ARG A 133 14.80 -0.39 3.15
N ALA A 134 15.79 -0.51 4.03
CA ALA A 134 16.43 -1.81 4.30
C ALA A 134 15.48 -2.84 4.96
N ASP A 135 14.39 -2.40 5.58
CA ASP A 135 13.43 -3.28 6.26
C ASP A 135 12.44 -4.02 5.33
N LYS A 136 12.52 -3.84 4.01
CA LYS A 136 11.50 -4.35 3.06
C LYS A 136 11.91 -5.51 2.16
N CYS A 137 13.05 -6.14 2.40
CA CYS A 137 13.48 -7.32 1.64
C CYS A 137 13.75 -8.52 2.58
N CYS A 138 12.75 -8.95 3.33
CA CYS A 138 12.75 -10.30 3.92
C CYS A 138 12.17 -11.30 2.92
N PRO A 139 12.78 -12.51 2.76
CA PRO A 139 12.20 -13.56 1.92
C PRO A 139 10.83 -14.00 2.46
N PRO A 140 9.90 -14.42 1.59
CA PRO A 140 8.58 -14.87 2.02
C PRO A 140 8.69 -16.14 2.87
N ARG A 141 8.00 -16.17 4.02
CA ARG A 141 7.94 -17.36 4.89
C ARG A 141 7.10 -18.44 4.21
N GLU A 142 7.64 -19.63 4.04
CA GLU A 142 6.87 -20.80 3.63
C GLU A 142 5.84 -21.12 4.72
N ARG A 143 4.55 -21.13 4.36
CA ARG A 143 3.49 -21.62 5.25
C ARG A 143 3.34 -23.12 4.99
N PRO A 144 3.14 -23.96 6.03
CA PRO A 144 3.06 -25.41 5.87
C PRO A 144 1.91 -25.90 4.98
N PHE A 145 0.92 -25.05 4.66
CA PHE A 145 -0.24 -25.42 3.84
C PHE A 145 -0.78 -24.29 2.93
N GLY A 146 0.03 -23.67 2.07
CA GLY A 146 -0.52 -22.76 1.02
C GLY A 146 0.47 -21.87 0.25
N HIS A 147 0.05 -21.46 -0.96
CA HIS A 147 0.80 -20.71 -1.98
C HIS A 147 1.58 -19.47 -1.48
N ARG A 148 2.72 -19.22 -2.15
CA ARG A 148 3.60 -18.06 -1.96
C ARG A 148 2.86 -16.75 -2.29
N SER A 149 2.67 -15.89 -1.30
CA SER A 149 2.15 -14.52 -1.49
C SER A 149 3.30 -13.56 -1.77
N ASN A 150 3.25 -12.84 -2.90
CA ASN A 150 4.25 -11.82 -3.29
C ASN A 150 4.03 -10.46 -2.61
N THR A 151 3.25 -10.39 -1.52
CA THR A 151 2.93 -9.12 -0.85
C THR A 151 4.08 -8.73 0.07
N PRO A 152 4.78 -7.59 -0.13
CA PRO A 152 5.84 -7.16 0.76
C PRO A 152 5.24 -6.83 2.14
N LEU A 153 5.83 -7.40 3.20
CA LEU A 153 5.54 -6.95 4.55
C LEU A 153 6.08 -5.52 4.70
N ARG A 154 5.18 -4.54 4.76
CA ARG A 154 5.52 -3.26 5.37
C ARG A 154 5.64 -3.54 6.87
N ASP A 155 6.56 -2.85 7.56
CA ASP A 155 6.32 -2.47 8.95
C ASP A 155 5.09 -1.56 8.95
N ALA A 156 3.91 -2.14 8.81
CA ALA A 156 2.75 -1.54 9.42
C ALA A 156 3.13 -1.46 10.89
N PRO A 157 3.12 -0.26 11.52
CA PRO A 157 3.27 -0.21 12.97
C PRO A 157 2.30 -1.23 13.54
N ARG A 158 2.83 -2.13 14.38
CA ARG A 158 2.04 -3.25 14.90
C ARG A 158 0.74 -2.68 15.46
N PRO A 159 -0.42 -3.32 15.23
CA PRO A 159 -1.70 -2.89 15.83
C PRO A 159 -1.55 -2.58 17.33
N GLU A 160 -0.67 -3.33 18.00
CA GLU A 160 -0.20 -3.18 19.38
C GLU A 160 0.22 -1.75 19.76
N LYS A 161 0.78 -0.95 18.84
CA LYS A 161 1.23 0.43 19.14
C LYS A 161 0.06 1.38 19.43
N TYR A 162 -1.08 1.15 18.79
CA TYR A 162 -2.23 2.05 18.83
C TYR A 162 -3.41 1.48 19.64
N GLY A 163 -3.31 0.24 20.08
CA GLY A 163 -4.29 -0.36 20.97
C GLY A 163 -4.18 0.20 22.38
N LEU A 164 -5.31 0.31 23.07
CA LEU A 164 -5.34 0.60 24.49
C LEU A 164 -4.75 -0.62 25.23
N PRO A 165 -3.59 -0.49 25.91
CA PRO A 165 -3.01 -1.59 26.65
C PRO A 165 -3.92 -1.99 27.81
N HIS A 166 -4.00 -3.29 28.12
CA HIS A 166 -4.81 -3.79 29.23
C HIS A 166 -4.46 -3.12 30.57
N SER A 167 -3.18 -2.82 30.80
CA SER A 167 -2.69 -2.13 32.00
C SER A 167 -3.18 -0.68 32.13
N LYS A 168 -3.73 -0.08 31.08
CA LYS A 168 -4.30 1.27 31.10
C LYS A 168 -5.83 1.26 31.16
N MET A 169 -6.49 0.12 31.05
CA MET A 169 -7.94 0.01 31.14
C MET A 169 -8.41 0.18 32.58
N THR A 170 -9.60 0.76 32.78
CA THR A 170 -10.26 0.73 34.09
C THR A 170 -10.69 -0.69 34.45
N PRO A 171 -10.86 -1.02 35.74
CA PRO A 171 -11.33 -2.34 36.16
C PRO A 171 -12.66 -2.76 35.50
N SER A 172 -13.58 -1.80 35.31
CA SER A 172 -14.85 -2.05 34.62
C SER A 172 -14.65 -2.44 33.16
N LEU A 173 -13.78 -1.72 32.44
CA LEU A 173 -13.50 -2.02 31.03
C LEU A 173 -12.75 -3.35 30.85
N GLN A 174 -11.89 -3.72 31.82
CA GLN A 174 -11.25 -5.03 31.85
C GLN A 174 -12.29 -6.13 32.00
N ALA A 175 -13.22 -5.99 32.95
CA ALA A 175 -14.31 -6.94 33.15
C ALA A 175 -15.21 -7.09 31.90
N ASP A 176 -15.52 -5.99 31.21
CA ASP A 176 -16.25 -6.04 29.94
C ASP A 176 -15.51 -6.85 28.87
N CYS A 177 -14.19 -6.64 28.74
CA CYS A 177 -13.36 -7.37 27.79
C CYS A 177 -13.26 -8.87 28.12
N GLU A 178 -13.18 -9.22 29.42
CA GLU A 178 -13.19 -10.60 29.89
C GLU A 178 -14.53 -11.28 29.63
N ALA A 179 -15.65 -10.58 29.88
CA ALA A 179 -16.98 -11.07 29.57
C ALA A 179 -17.16 -11.30 28.05
N PHE A 180 -16.62 -10.41 27.23
CA PHE A 180 -16.59 -10.57 25.78
C PHE A 180 -15.74 -11.79 25.36
N GLN A 181 -14.54 -11.95 25.92
CA GLN A 181 -13.69 -13.11 25.69
C GLN A 181 -14.41 -14.42 26.04
N HIS A 182 -15.08 -14.45 27.20
CA HIS A 182 -15.87 -15.59 27.64
C HIS A 182 -17.01 -15.89 26.67
N HIS A 183 -17.72 -14.87 26.19
CA HIS A 183 -18.76 -15.02 25.17
C HIS A 183 -18.20 -15.64 23.87
N LEU A 184 -17.07 -15.14 23.36
CA LEU A 184 -16.42 -15.70 22.16
C LEU A 184 -15.99 -17.16 22.35
N LYS A 185 -15.53 -17.53 23.55
CA LYS A 185 -15.11 -18.88 23.87
C LYS A 185 -16.28 -19.84 24.03
N VAL A 186 -17.30 -19.46 24.81
CA VAL A 186 -18.35 -20.38 25.25
C VAL A 186 -19.55 -20.37 24.32
N LYS A 187 -20.05 -19.18 23.95
CA LYS A 187 -21.23 -19.04 23.08
C LYS A 187 -20.86 -19.24 21.61
N GLU A 188 -19.75 -18.62 21.18
CA GLU A 188 -19.31 -18.69 19.77
C GLU A 188 -18.34 -19.83 19.46
N LYS A 189 -17.82 -20.51 20.49
CA LYS A 189 -16.94 -21.70 20.36
C LYS A 189 -15.73 -21.45 19.46
N LEU A 190 -15.16 -20.24 19.52
CA LEU A 190 -14.02 -19.87 18.70
C LEU A 190 -12.70 -20.46 19.23
N LYS A 191 -11.77 -20.71 18.30
CA LYS A 191 -10.41 -21.16 18.65
C LYS A 191 -9.63 -20.03 19.34
N PRO A 192 -8.70 -20.33 20.26
CA PRO A 192 -7.93 -19.32 21.01
C PRO A 192 -7.30 -18.23 20.13
N ARG A 193 -6.64 -18.63 19.03
CA ARG A 193 -6.02 -17.68 18.09
C ARG A 193 -7.02 -16.71 17.45
N SER A 194 -8.25 -17.15 17.19
CA SER A 194 -9.30 -16.27 16.67
C SER A 194 -9.73 -15.27 17.74
N ILE A 195 -9.89 -15.74 18.99
CA ILE A 195 -10.24 -14.88 20.14
C ILE A 195 -9.18 -13.80 20.34
N GLU A 196 -7.90 -14.17 20.34
CA GLU A 196 -6.78 -13.20 20.43
C GLU A 196 -6.87 -12.12 19.34
N SER A 197 -7.23 -12.50 18.10
CA SER A 197 -7.42 -11.54 17.02
C SER A 197 -8.60 -10.59 17.29
N TYR A 198 -9.72 -11.07 17.84
CA TYR A 198 -10.86 -10.20 18.19
C TYR A 198 -10.50 -9.25 19.34
N LEU A 199 -9.75 -9.71 20.34
CA LEU A 199 -9.32 -8.89 21.47
C LEU A 199 -8.30 -7.83 21.03
N ALA A 200 -7.36 -8.18 20.15
CA ALA A 200 -6.42 -7.22 19.57
C ALA A 200 -7.16 -6.12 18.78
N ASP A 201 -8.19 -6.49 18.02
CA ASP A 201 -9.01 -5.54 17.28
C ASP A 201 -9.83 -4.65 18.21
N THR A 202 -10.39 -5.22 19.28
CA THR A 202 -11.11 -4.49 20.34
C THR A 202 -10.22 -3.47 21.02
N ALA A 203 -9.01 -3.87 21.43
CA ALA A 203 -8.02 -2.97 22.02
C ALA A 203 -7.66 -1.84 21.06
N LEU A 204 -7.56 -2.13 19.75
CA LEU A 204 -7.29 -1.11 18.74
C LEU A 204 -8.43 -0.11 18.56
N PHE A 205 -9.69 -0.56 18.58
CA PHE A 205 -10.84 0.34 18.57
C PHE A 205 -10.87 1.25 19.80
N LEU A 206 -10.67 0.68 20.99
CA LEU A 206 -10.63 1.44 22.25
C LEU A 206 -9.46 2.44 22.27
N GLY A 207 -8.30 2.04 21.77
CA GLY A 207 -7.13 2.91 21.65
C GLY A 207 -7.34 4.08 20.70
N TYR A 208 -8.12 3.88 19.63
CA TYR A 208 -8.55 4.94 18.74
C TYR A 208 -9.46 5.95 19.47
N LEU A 209 -10.51 5.50 20.16
CA LEU A 209 -11.39 6.40 20.92
C LEU A 209 -10.61 7.20 21.97
N ALA A 210 -9.69 6.54 22.69
CA ALA A 210 -8.96 7.12 23.81
C ALA A 210 -7.94 8.19 23.40
N ASN A 211 -7.32 8.07 22.23
CA ASN A 211 -6.12 8.85 21.89
C ASN A 211 -6.16 9.55 20.52
N HIS A 212 -7.08 9.17 19.64
CA HIS A 212 -7.05 9.57 18.22
C HIS A 212 -8.38 10.10 17.68
N GLN A 213 -9.49 9.83 18.36
CA GLN A 213 -10.74 10.54 18.10
C GLN A 213 -10.63 12.01 18.53
N ASP A 214 -11.33 12.90 17.84
CA ASP A 214 -11.44 14.30 18.20
C ASP A 214 -12.90 14.65 18.56
N PRO A 215 -13.20 15.02 19.83
CA PRO A 215 -12.30 14.99 20.98
C PRO A 215 -12.01 13.54 21.45
N PRO A 216 -10.85 13.28 22.09
CA PRO A 216 -10.57 11.98 22.68
C PRO A 216 -11.53 11.64 23.82
N VAL A 217 -11.94 10.37 23.90
CA VAL A 217 -12.80 9.88 24.98
C VAL A 217 -11.93 9.52 26.20
N PRO A 218 -12.18 10.10 27.39
CA PRO A 218 -11.45 9.75 28.60
C PRO A 218 -11.54 8.25 28.87
N VAL A 219 -10.44 7.65 29.33
CA VAL A 219 -10.38 6.19 29.56
C VAL A 219 -11.40 5.73 30.61
N GLU A 220 -11.73 6.62 31.55
CA GLU A 220 -12.72 6.42 32.60
C GLU A 220 -14.16 6.30 32.05
N GLN A 221 -14.40 6.82 30.84
CA GLN A 221 -15.71 6.80 30.16
C GLN A 221 -15.79 5.71 29.08
N LEU A 222 -14.70 4.98 28.83
CA LEU A 222 -14.68 3.91 27.84
C LEU A 222 -15.37 2.65 28.36
N SER A 223 -16.25 2.11 27.53
CA SER A 223 -16.86 0.79 27.65
C SER A 223 -16.91 0.13 26.27
N LEU A 224 -17.30 -1.14 26.19
CA LEU A 224 -17.60 -1.73 24.88
C LEU A 224 -18.80 -1.05 24.19
N GLN A 225 -19.72 -0.46 24.96
CA GLN A 225 -20.84 0.32 24.43
C GLN A 225 -20.41 1.66 23.81
N SER A 226 -19.20 2.14 24.12
CA SER A 226 -18.60 3.30 23.43
C SER A 226 -18.33 3.00 21.94
N LEU A 227 -18.21 1.73 21.56
CA LEU A 227 -18.02 1.30 20.17
C LEU A 227 -19.33 1.15 19.41
N LEU A 228 -20.38 0.74 20.12
CA LEU A 228 -21.71 0.48 19.57
C LEU A 228 -22.76 0.82 20.64
N PRO A 229 -23.66 1.77 20.37
CA PRO A 229 -24.70 2.11 21.34
C PRO A 229 -25.59 0.88 21.57
N LEU A 230 -25.91 0.61 22.83
CA LEU A 230 -26.99 -0.30 23.21
C LEU A 230 -28.28 0.52 23.30
N VAL A 231 -29.38 -0.03 22.79
CA VAL A 231 -30.72 0.48 23.04
C VAL A 231 -31.57 -0.71 23.43
N THR A 232 -32.11 -0.69 24.64
CA THR A 232 -32.87 -1.82 25.18
C THR A 232 -34.31 -1.82 24.68
N ALA A 233 -34.99 -2.97 24.75
CA ALA A 233 -36.41 -3.06 24.47
C ALA A 233 -37.24 -2.07 25.32
N GLU A 234 -36.88 -1.92 26.61
CA GLU A 234 -37.53 -1.00 27.56
C GLU A 234 -37.43 0.46 27.09
N GLU A 235 -36.23 0.91 26.70
CA GLU A 235 -36.02 2.27 26.17
C GLU A 235 -36.80 2.51 24.87
N LEU A 236 -36.95 1.49 24.03
CA LEU A 236 -37.76 1.60 22.82
C LEU A 236 -39.24 1.73 23.18
N ASP A 237 -39.73 0.99 24.16
CA ASP A 237 -41.13 0.98 24.57
C ASP A 237 -41.63 2.33 25.08
N GLU A 238 -40.75 3.10 25.71
CA GLU A 238 -41.04 4.48 26.13
C GLU A 238 -41.11 5.49 24.98
N LEU A 239 -40.63 5.13 23.80
CA LEU A 239 -40.57 6.04 22.64
C LEU A 239 -41.69 5.78 21.64
N SER A 240 -42.29 6.87 21.15
CA SER A 240 -43.22 6.80 20.01
C SER A 240 -42.51 6.30 18.74
N PRO A 241 -43.24 5.73 17.76
CA PRO A 241 -42.64 5.26 16.51
C PRO A 241 -41.77 6.31 15.79
N THR A 242 -42.17 7.58 15.85
CA THR A 242 -41.43 8.69 15.26
C THR A 242 -40.12 8.97 16.00
N GLN A 243 -40.13 8.92 17.34
CA GLN A 243 -38.93 9.07 18.17
C GLN A 243 -37.97 7.89 17.98
N ARG A 244 -38.47 6.65 17.94
CA ARG A 244 -37.66 5.46 17.62
C ARG A 244 -36.95 5.61 16.27
N LYS A 245 -37.69 6.01 15.22
CA LYS A 245 -37.11 6.24 13.88
C LYS A 245 -36.04 7.33 13.89
N ARG A 246 -36.24 8.42 14.63
CA ARG A 246 -35.26 9.51 14.78
C ARG A 246 -34.02 9.06 15.55
N LEU A 247 -34.20 8.31 16.64
CA LEU A 247 -33.13 7.73 17.44
C LEU A 247 -32.25 6.82 16.57
N TRP A 248 -32.84 5.83 15.91
CA TRP A 248 -32.10 4.90 15.07
C TRP A 248 -31.36 5.60 13.92
N ARG A 249 -31.98 6.61 13.29
CA ARG A 249 -31.29 7.42 12.28
C ARG A 249 -30.06 8.11 12.84
N LYS A 250 -30.16 8.72 14.03
CA LYS A 250 -29.04 9.38 14.70
C LYS A 250 -27.93 8.39 15.04
N LEU A 251 -28.26 7.26 15.67
CA LEU A 251 -27.28 6.26 16.08
C LEU A 251 -26.58 5.60 14.89
N ASN A 252 -27.32 5.28 13.82
CA ASN A 252 -26.74 4.75 12.59
C ASN A 252 -25.77 5.75 11.94
N GLN A 253 -26.14 7.04 11.89
CA GLN A 253 -25.24 8.07 11.38
C GLN A 253 -23.96 8.16 12.22
N THR A 254 -24.09 8.21 13.54
CA THR A 254 -22.94 8.24 14.46
C THR A 254 -22.04 7.02 14.26
N LEU A 255 -22.62 5.83 14.07
CA LEU A 255 -21.86 4.61 13.81
C LEU A 255 -21.11 4.67 12.47
N THR A 256 -21.79 5.09 11.40
CA THR A 256 -21.17 5.24 10.08
C THR A 256 -20.02 6.23 10.13
N ASP A 257 -20.20 7.37 10.79
CA ASP A 257 -19.16 8.37 10.98
C ASP A 257 -17.99 7.79 11.78
N LEU A 258 -18.27 7.06 12.87
CA LEU A 258 -17.23 6.38 13.65
C LEU A 258 -16.43 5.40 12.79
N ILE A 259 -17.09 4.56 12.00
CA ILE A 259 -16.45 3.57 11.13
C ILE A 259 -15.57 4.26 10.09
N HIS A 260 -16.06 5.33 9.45
CA HIS A 260 -15.30 6.09 8.46
C HIS A 260 -14.07 6.74 9.05
N HIS A 261 -14.21 7.48 10.16
CA HIS A 261 -13.08 8.12 10.82
C HIS A 261 -12.08 7.09 11.35
N TYR A 262 -12.54 5.95 11.88
CA TYR A 262 -11.66 4.86 12.27
C TYR A 262 -10.86 4.31 11.08
N PHE A 263 -11.48 4.13 9.91
CA PHE A 263 -10.74 3.67 8.74
C PHE A 263 -9.79 4.72 8.17
N GLN A 264 -10.16 5.99 8.23
CA GLN A 264 -9.23 7.07 7.92
C GLN A 264 -8.01 7.04 8.84
N PHE A 265 -8.23 6.88 10.15
CA PHE A 265 -7.16 6.70 11.13
C PHE A 265 -6.26 5.50 10.78
N LEU A 266 -6.82 4.34 10.44
CA LEU A 266 -6.02 3.18 10.03
C LEU A 266 -5.21 3.41 8.75
N GLU A 267 -5.74 4.18 7.79
CA GLU A 267 -5.03 4.51 6.56
C GLU A 267 -3.87 5.48 6.82
N GLU A 268 -4.08 6.49 7.64
CA GLU A 268 -3.11 7.54 7.99
C GLU A 268 -2.01 7.02 8.92
N HIS A 269 -2.38 6.28 9.97
CA HIS A 269 -1.48 5.92 11.06
C HIS A 269 -0.92 4.51 10.95
N GLN A 270 -1.66 3.58 10.32
CA GLN A 270 -1.21 2.18 10.14
C GLN A 270 -0.87 1.81 8.70
N ASN A 271 -0.99 2.75 7.74
CA ASN A 271 -0.86 2.47 6.31
C ASN A 271 -1.79 1.33 5.84
N SER A 272 -2.90 1.10 6.54
CA SER A 272 -3.79 -0.04 6.31
C SER A 272 -4.92 0.32 5.34
N ARG A 273 -4.59 0.29 4.05
CA ARG A 273 -5.55 0.55 2.94
C ARG A 273 -6.22 -0.72 2.39
N SER A 274 -5.90 -1.89 2.94
CA SER A 274 -6.39 -3.16 2.38
C SER A 274 -7.89 -3.32 2.65
N PRO A 275 -8.71 -3.59 1.61
CA PRO A 275 -10.10 -3.97 1.79
C PRO A 275 -10.27 -5.19 2.71
N ARG A 276 -9.32 -6.14 2.71
CA ARG A 276 -9.35 -7.31 3.60
C ARG A 276 -9.17 -6.93 5.07
N THR A 277 -8.34 -5.93 5.38
CA THR A 277 -8.22 -5.44 6.75
C THR A 277 -9.51 -4.77 7.20
N LYS A 278 -10.14 -3.96 6.34
CA LYS A 278 -11.46 -3.35 6.62
C LYS A 278 -12.52 -4.42 6.90
N VAL A 279 -12.55 -5.51 6.11
CA VAL A 279 -13.43 -6.66 6.38
C VAL A 279 -13.15 -7.28 7.74
N GLY A 280 -11.88 -7.52 8.10
CA GLY A 280 -11.51 -8.07 9.40
C GLY A 280 -12.01 -7.21 10.56
N ARG A 281 -11.80 -5.88 10.48
CA ARG A 281 -12.24 -4.92 11.50
C ARG A 281 -13.75 -4.84 11.64
N LEU A 282 -14.49 -4.80 10.53
CA LEU A 282 -15.95 -4.82 10.59
C LEU A 282 -16.50 -6.16 11.11
N VAL A 283 -15.83 -7.28 10.83
CA VAL A 283 -16.19 -8.58 11.42
C VAL A 283 -15.95 -8.58 12.93
N ALA A 284 -14.88 -7.93 13.41
CA ALA A 284 -14.64 -7.73 14.84
C ALA A 284 -15.73 -6.85 15.47
N LEU A 285 -16.05 -5.71 14.85
CA LEU A 285 -17.12 -4.82 15.32
C LEU A 285 -18.48 -5.53 15.36
N TYR A 286 -18.80 -6.34 14.34
CA TYR A 286 -20.00 -7.18 14.34
C TYR A 286 -20.02 -8.18 15.50
N ALA A 287 -18.89 -8.81 15.82
CA ALA A 287 -18.80 -9.74 16.95
C ALA A 287 -19.02 -9.03 18.30
N ILE A 288 -18.47 -7.82 18.46
CA ILE A 288 -18.71 -6.96 19.64
C ILE A 288 -20.20 -6.60 19.71
N GLY A 289 -20.82 -6.22 18.59
CA GLY A 289 -22.24 -5.88 18.54
C GLY A 289 -23.14 -7.04 18.97
N ARG A 290 -22.84 -8.27 18.54
CA ARG A 290 -23.59 -9.45 19.01
C ARG A 290 -23.41 -9.72 20.50
N PHE A 291 -22.28 -9.37 21.07
CA PHE A 291 -22.07 -9.49 22.51
C PHE A 291 -22.86 -8.43 23.28
N ILE A 292 -22.87 -7.18 22.80
CA ILE A 292 -23.62 -6.08 23.42
C ILE A 292 -25.12 -6.34 23.35
N TYR A 293 -25.64 -6.79 22.21
CA TYR A 293 -27.06 -7.08 21.99
C TYR A 293 -27.47 -8.52 22.32
N LYS A 294 -26.62 -9.30 23.03
CA LYS A 294 -26.86 -10.73 23.27
C LYS A 294 -28.15 -11.01 24.03
N ASP A 295 -28.61 -10.05 24.83
CA ASP A 295 -29.80 -10.15 25.68
C ASP A 295 -31.04 -9.50 25.01
N GLU A 296 -30.86 -8.79 23.90
CA GLU A 296 -31.93 -8.11 23.14
C GLU A 296 -32.39 -8.90 21.90
N ALA A 297 -31.67 -9.96 21.53
CA ALA A 297 -31.97 -10.78 20.37
C ALA A 297 -31.57 -12.24 20.61
N ASP A 298 -32.58 -13.12 20.66
CA ASP A 298 -32.42 -14.54 20.99
C ASP A 298 -31.81 -15.36 19.85
N SER A 299 -31.97 -14.88 18.61
CA SER A 299 -31.50 -15.57 17.42
C SER A 299 -30.55 -14.73 16.56
N LYS A 300 -29.73 -15.44 15.77
CA LYS A 300 -28.91 -14.80 14.72
C LYS A 300 -29.73 -14.08 13.66
N ALA A 301 -31.01 -14.45 13.49
CA ALA A 301 -31.91 -13.81 12.53
C ALA A 301 -32.41 -12.47 13.09
N GLU A 302 -32.89 -12.43 14.32
CA GLU A 302 -33.31 -11.20 15.02
C GLU A 302 -32.15 -10.23 15.21
N MET A 303 -30.96 -10.75 15.49
CA MET A 303 -29.75 -9.94 15.57
C MET A 303 -29.50 -9.13 14.28
N ARG A 304 -29.91 -9.63 13.11
CA ARG A 304 -29.78 -8.88 11.83
C ARG A 304 -30.84 -7.80 11.67
N LEU A 305 -31.93 -7.85 12.44
CA LEU A 305 -33.01 -6.88 12.43
C LEU A 305 -32.70 -5.67 13.32
N VAL A 306 -31.77 -5.81 14.28
CA VAL A 306 -31.27 -4.69 15.07
C VAL A 306 -30.65 -3.64 14.14
N PRO A 307 -31.14 -2.38 14.11
CA PRO A 307 -30.73 -1.40 13.10
C PRO A 307 -29.23 -1.11 13.07
N ILE A 308 -28.58 -1.05 14.24
CA ILE A 308 -27.14 -0.84 14.37
C ILE A 308 -26.35 -2.01 13.77
N ILE A 309 -26.80 -3.24 14.01
CA ILE A 309 -26.18 -4.44 13.44
C ILE A 309 -26.39 -4.50 11.92
N ALA A 310 -27.58 -4.15 11.43
CA ALA A 310 -27.87 -4.08 10.01
C ALA A 310 -26.94 -3.10 9.28
N THR A 311 -26.65 -1.94 9.89
CA THR A 311 -25.69 -0.95 9.37
C THR A 311 -24.29 -1.55 9.21
N ILE A 312 -23.77 -2.26 10.22
CA ILE A 312 -22.46 -2.95 10.13
C ILE A 312 -22.45 -4.00 9.00
N LEU A 313 -23.55 -4.73 8.82
CA LEU A 313 -23.68 -5.75 7.78
C LEU A 313 -23.71 -5.14 6.38
N GLU A 314 -24.33 -3.98 6.19
CA GLU A 314 -24.31 -3.27 4.90
C GLU A 314 -22.91 -2.71 4.61
N GLU A 315 -22.23 -2.11 5.59
CA GLU A 315 -20.82 -1.69 5.45
C GLU A 315 -19.93 -2.88 5.06
N LEU A 316 -20.11 -4.03 5.71
CA LEU A 316 -19.42 -5.28 5.36
C LEU A 316 -19.68 -5.69 3.92
N ARG A 317 -20.93 -5.58 3.46
CA ARG A 317 -21.32 -5.94 2.09
C ARG A 317 -20.65 -5.02 1.08
N VAL A 318 -20.65 -3.71 1.33
CA VAL A 318 -20.01 -2.70 0.47
C VAL A 318 -18.51 -2.98 0.36
N VAL A 319 -17.80 -3.14 1.48
CA VAL A 319 -16.35 -3.39 1.48
C VAL A 319 -16.01 -4.73 0.82
N ARG A 320 -16.83 -5.78 1.03
CA ARG A 320 -16.62 -7.10 0.39
C ARG A 320 -16.76 -7.06 -1.14
N LYS A 321 -17.60 -6.20 -1.70
CA LYS A 321 -17.70 -6.02 -3.16
C LYS A 321 -16.39 -5.50 -3.75
N VAL A 322 -15.70 -4.61 -3.03
CA VAL A 322 -14.42 -4.02 -3.44
C VAL A 322 -13.23 -4.96 -3.17
N ALA A 323 -13.37 -5.91 -2.24
CA ALA A 323 -12.32 -6.85 -1.86
C ALA A 323 -12.22 -8.11 -2.75
N LYS A 324 -13.19 -8.33 -3.64
CA LYS A 324 -13.23 -9.42 -4.62
C LYS A 324 -12.45 -9.06 -5.87
#